data_AF-A0A7C1XPQ5-F1
#
_entry.id   AF-A0A7C1XPQ5-F1
#
_cell.length_a   1.000
_cell.length_b   1.000
_cell.length_c   1.000
_cell.angle_alpha   90.00
_cell.angle_beta   90.00
_cell.angle_gamma   90.00
#
_symmetry.space_group_name_H-M   'P 1'
#
loop_
_entity.id
_entity.type
_entity.pdbx_description
1 polymer ?
#
loop_
_entity_poly.entity_id
_entity_poly.type
_entity_poly.pdbx_seq_one_letter_code
_entity_poly.pdbx_strand_id
1 'polypeptide(L)' 'MENTAYGRPIGSHLGKPIYESIESDGLRYVYDRLAECDTEGCPLNQLGQNELLINPGIIYREE' A
#
# COMPACT_ATOMS: atom_id res chain seq x y z
N MET A 1 -8.92 -17.93 1.69
CA MET A 1 -9.19 -16.97 0.61
C MET A 1 -9.24 -15.63 1.29
N GLU A 2 -8.12 -14.89 1.26
CA GLU A 2 -8.06 -13.56 1.87
C GLU A 2 -8.94 -12.65 1.02
N ASN A 3 -10.04 -12.17 1.60
CA ASN A 3 -10.99 -11.28 0.94
C ASN A 3 -10.40 -9.87 0.93
N THR A 4 -9.40 -9.64 0.07
CA THR A 4 -8.90 -8.30 -0.16
C THR A 4 -9.79 -7.62 -1.20
N ALA A 5 -10.54 -6.60 -0.78
CA ALA A 5 -11.30 -5.75 -1.69
C ALA A 5 -10.46 -4.51 -2.06
N TYR A 6 -10.52 -4.11 -3.33
CA TYR A 6 -9.77 -2.97 -3.85
C TYR A 6 -10.73 -1.85 -4.24
N GLY A 7 -10.41 -0.62 -3.85
CA GLY A 7 -11.13 0.59 -4.24
C GLY A 7 -10.87 0.99 -5.70
N ARG A 8 -11.21 2.22 -6.08
CA ARG A 8 -10.95 2.67 -7.46
C ARG A 8 -9.44 2.83 -7.71
N PRO A 9 -8.92 2.49 -8.90
CA PRO A 9 -7.54 2.78 -9.25
C PRO A 9 -7.35 4.30 -9.42
N ILE A 10 -6.34 4.85 -8.77
CA ILE A 10 -6.00 6.29 -8.80
C ILE A 10 -4.67 6.58 -9.49
N GLY A 11 -3.92 5.54 -9.83
CA GLY A 11 -2.64 5.66 -10.52
C GLY A 11 -2.00 4.31 -10.78
N SER A 12 -0.73 4.32 -11.16
CA SER A 12 0.09 3.12 -11.29
C SER A 12 1.52 3.36 -10.83
N HIS A 13 2.12 2.33 -10.23
CA HIS A 13 3.52 2.32 -9.83
C HIS A 13 4.18 1.03 -10.32
N LEU A 14 5.29 1.16 -11.07
CA LEU A 14 6.02 0.03 -11.66
C LEU A 14 5.11 -0.96 -12.43
N GLY A 15 4.15 -0.41 -13.19
CA GLY A 15 3.20 -1.20 -14.00
C GLY A 15 2.07 -1.87 -13.22
N LYS A 16 1.98 -1.68 -11.90
CA LYS A 16 0.87 -2.16 -11.06
C LYS A 16 -0.06 -1.00 -10.68
N PRO A 17 -1.38 -1.23 -10.61
CA PRO A 17 -2.32 -0.17 -10.20
C PRO A 17 -2.12 0.21 -8.73
N ILE A 18 -2.26 1.50 -8.45
CA ILE A 18 -2.43 2.03 -7.09
C ILE A 18 -3.93 2.22 -6.89
N TYR A 19 -4.48 1.59 -5.86
CA TYR A 19 -5.88 1.73 -5.50
C TYR A 19 -6.02 2.84 -4.45
N GLU A 20 -7.14 3.55 -4.44
CA GLU A 20 -7.38 4.58 -3.41
C GLU A 20 -7.46 3.99 -2.01
N SER A 21 -7.97 2.76 -1.92
CA SER A 21 -8.13 2.02 -0.68
C SER A 21 -8.06 0.53 -0.93
N ILE A 22 -7.70 -0.19 0.12
CA ILE A 22 -7.73 -1.65 0.20
C ILE A 22 -8.47 -2.03 1.48
N GLU A 23 -9.28 -3.06 1.43
CA GLU A 23 -9.93 -3.62 2.61
C GLU A 23 -9.42 -5.05 2.76
N SER A 24 -8.80 -5.36 3.89
CA SER A 24 -8.30 -6.70 4.24
C SER A 24 -8.69 -7.03 5.66
N ASP A 25 -9.22 -8.23 5.88
CA ASP A 25 -9.57 -8.74 7.22
C ASP A 25 -10.51 -7.81 8.02
N GLY A 26 -11.37 -7.08 7.30
CA GLY A 26 -12.30 -6.12 7.89
C GLY A 26 -11.70 -4.75 8.24
N LEU A 27 -10.40 -4.53 7.94
CA LEU A 27 -9.72 -3.27 8.10
C LEU A 27 -9.59 -2.57 6.74
N ARG A 28 -9.84 -1.25 6.75
CA ARG A 28 -9.70 -0.39 5.57
C ARG A 28 -8.41 0.38 5.66
N TYR A 29 -7.62 0.32 4.60
CA TYR A 29 -6.41 1.10 4.45
C TYR A 29 -6.51 2.01 3.23
N VAL A 30 -6.10 3.26 3.36
CA VAL A 30 -6.13 4.25 2.29
C VAL A 30 -4.72 4.53 1.80
N TYR A 31 -4.58 4.77 0.49
CA TYR A 31 -3.30 5.12 -0.09
C TYR A 31 -2.77 6.41 0.56
N ASP A 32 -1.49 6.40 0.93
CA ASP A 32 -0.82 7.55 1.52
C ASP A 32 0.32 8.04 0.62
N ARG A 33 1.36 7.20 0.41
CA ARG A 33 2.57 7.58 -0.31
C ARG A 33 3.27 6.40 -0.97
N LEU A 34 4.23 6.69 -1.84
CA LEU A 34 5.19 5.69 -2.29
C LEU A 34 6.31 5.56 -1.28
N ALA A 35 6.80 4.34 -1.10
CA ALA A 35 7.98 4.08 -0.31
C ALA A 35 9.23 4.61 -1.00
N GLU A 36 10.16 5.12 -0.21
CA GLU A 36 11.54 5.32 -0.64
C GLU A 36 12.19 3.95 -0.71
N CYS A 37 12.51 3.50 -1.92
CA CYS A 37 13.14 2.22 -2.19
C CYS A 37 14.44 2.44 -2.96
N ASP A 38 15.44 1.61 -2.66
CA ASP A 38 16.73 1.60 -3.35
C ASP A 38 17.00 0.23 -3.99
N THR A 39 18.25 -0.06 -4.34
CA THR A 39 18.66 -1.33 -4.94
C THR A 39 18.53 -2.53 -4.01
N GLU A 40 18.44 -2.31 -2.70
CA GLU A 40 18.32 -3.36 -1.67
C GLU A 40 16.87 -3.62 -1.27
N GLY A 41 15.96 -2.69 -1.59
CA GLY A 41 14.52 -2.82 -1.40
C GLY A 41 13.90 -1.58 -0.77
N CYS A 42 12.75 -1.76 -0.13
CA CYS A 42 12.03 -0.68 0.56
C CYS A 42 12.21 -0.85 2.07
N PRO A 43 12.98 0.02 2.76
CA PRO A 43 13.23 -0.09 4.19
C PRO A 43 11.94 0.01 5.02
N LEU A 44 11.70 -0.90 5.96
CA LEU A 44 10.46 -0.87 6.78
C LEU A 44 10.44 0.23 7.85
N ASN A 45 11.58 0.85 8.16
CA ASN A 45 11.69 1.94 9.13
C ASN A 45 10.99 3.24 8.67
N GLN A 46 10.61 3.32 7.40
CA GLN A 46 9.82 4.43 6.86
C GLN A 46 8.32 4.30 7.20
N LEU A 47 7.89 3.15 7.72
CA LEU A 47 6.50 2.91 8.11
C LEU A 47 6.23 3.52 9.49
N GLY A 48 5.15 4.27 9.57
CA GLY A 48 4.50 4.67 10.80
C GLY A 48 3.70 3.55 11.43
N GLN A 49 3.09 3.85 12.58
CA GLN A 49 2.19 2.93 13.25
C GLN A 49 0.94 2.69 12.37
N ASN A 50 0.54 1.43 12.23
CA ASN A 50 -0.60 0.98 11.42
C ASN A 50 -0.50 1.31 9.91
N GLU A 51 0.73 1.37 9.40
CA GLU A 51 0.97 1.46 7.95
C GLU A 51 1.35 0.10 7.35
N LEU A 52 0.91 -0.11 6.11
CA LEU A 52 1.20 -1.30 5.32
C LEU A 52 2.03 -0.92 4.10
N LEU A 53 3.15 -1.63 3.92
CA LEU A 53 3.92 -1.59 2.68
C LEU A 53 3.47 -2.71 1.75
N ILE A 54 2.92 -2.34 0.59
CA ILE A 54 2.54 -3.26 -0.48
C ILE A 54 3.54 -3.19 -1.62
N ASN A 55 3.97 -4.35 -2.12
CA ASN A 55 4.84 -4.40 -3.29
C ASN A 55 4.12 -3.86 -4.54
N PRO A 56 4.74 -2.92 -5.29
CA PRO A 56 6.18 -2.70 -5.34
C PRO A 56 6.60 -1.37 -4.69
N GLY A 57 6.23 -1.11 -3.43
CA GLY A 57 6.62 0.10 -2.70
C GLY A 57 5.50 1.12 -2.54
N ILE A 58 4.28 0.66 -2.27
CA ILE A 58 3.10 1.51 -2.06
C ILE A 58 2.73 1.42 -0.59
N ILE A 59 2.67 2.55 0.10
CA ILE A 59 2.31 2.64 1.51
C ILE A 59 0.82 3.01 1.64
N TYR A 60 0.09 2.18 2.37
CA TYR A 60 -1.28 2.44 2.80
C TYR A 60 -1.30 2.64 4.32
N ARG A 61 -2.19 3.51 4.80
CA ARG A 61 -2.42 3.73 6.24
C ARG A 61 -3.81 3.25 6.61
N GLU A 62 -3.96 2.69 7.80
CA GLU A 62 -5.28 2.38 8.37
C GLU A 62 -6.10 3.68 8.52
N GLU A 63 -7.39 3.64 8.15
CA GLU A 63 -8.33 4.77 8.31
C GLU A 63 -8.93 4.86 9.73
#